data_AF-A0A932CSG6-F1
#
_entry.id   AF-A0A932CSG6-F1
#
_cell.length_a   1.000
_cell.length_b   1.000
_cell.length_c   1.000
_cell.angle_alpha   90.00
_cell.angle_beta   90.00
_cell.angle_gamma   90.00
#
_symmetry.space_group_name_H-M   'P 1'
#
loop_
_entity.id
_entity.type
_entity.pdbx_description
1 polymer ?
#
loop_
_entity_poly.entity_id
_entity_poly.type
_entity_poly.pdbx_seq_one_letter_code
_entity_poly.pdbx_strand_id
1 'polypeptide(L)'
;MSLAASELGRFLAQHKILVAAPAMVLVSLLLLLARENGPTPASGGGPIDLVARLRARSGWIENAVGRARAEDGHGLFLHPSMARQRPAQAVFPITLPPRSCFAAGLMLTSARGDGVIFEVELASRSESRTIIREVLAPDRQTLDVWRPIPARFCDRPVELRLRTRPGPTDNWDWARFEAPRIVPCGG
;
A
#
# COMPACT_ATOMS: atom_id res chain seq x y z
N MET A 1 -47.49 -11.96 17.85
CA MET A 1 -46.66 -11.72 16.65
C MET A 1 -45.73 -12.92 16.44
N SER A 2 -46.11 -13.90 15.61
CA SER A 2 -45.20 -14.91 15.04
C SER A 2 -45.95 -15.73 13.99
N LEU A 3 -46.17 -15.15 12.81
CA LEU A 3 -46.74 -15.84 11.65
C LEU A 3 -45.71 -16.03 10.52
N ALA A 4 -44.61 -15.26 10.53
CA ALA A 4 -43.62 -15.28 9.45
C ALA A 4 -42.72 -16.53 9.43
N ALA A 5 -42.48 -17.18 10.58
CA ALA A 5 -41.62 -18.36 10.65
C ALA A 5 -42.31 -19.64 10.13
N SER A 6 -43.64 -19.68 10.17
CA SER A 6 -44.45 -20.84 9.77
C SER A 6 -44.54 -21.00 8.25
N GLU A 7 -44.65 -19.88 7.52
CA GLU A 7 -44.82 -19.92 6.07
C GLU A 7 -43.51 -20.22 5.33
N LEU A 8 -42.37 -19.74 5.85
CA LEU A 8 -41.06 -20.01 5.26
C LEU A 8 -40.71 -21.51 5.31
N GLY A 9 -41.09 -22.20 6.39
CA GLY A 9 -40.90 -23.64 6.54
C GLY A 9 -41.71 -24.47 5.52
N ARG A 10 -42.95 -24.06 5.23
CA ARG A 10 -43.79 -24.72 4.22
C ARG A 10 -43.28 -24.48 2.79
N PHE A 11 -42.81 -23.27 2.50
CA PHE A 11 -42.26 -22.94 1.18
C PHE A 11 -41.02 -23.80 0.84
N LEU A 12 -40.12 -23.99 1.80
CA LEU A 12 -38.90 -24.79 1.61
C LEU A 12 -39.20 -26.30 1.47
N ALA A 13 -40.22 -26.80 2.18
CA ALA A 13 -40.64 -28.21 2.10
C ALA A 13 -41.27 -28.57 0.74
N GLN A 14 -41.98 -27.64 0.08
CA GLN A 14 -42.59 -27.86 -1.23
C GLN A 14 -41.59 -27.90 -2.40
N HIS A 15 -40.38 -27.32 -2.23
CA HIS A 15 -39.45 -27.10 -3.35
C HIS A 15 -38.25 -28.06 -3.41
N LYS A 16 -38.18 -29.12 -2.57
CA LYS A 16 -37.04 -30.08 -2.54
C LYS A 16 -35.66 -29.41 -2.63
N ILE A 17 -35.50 -28.25 -1.99
CA ILE A 17 -34.19 -27.59 -1.93
C ILE A 17 -33.38 -28.38 -0.91
N LEU A 18 -32.49 -29.24 -1.42
CA LEU A 18 -31.49 -29.94 -0.62
C LEU A 18 -30.65 -28.88 0.12
N VAL A 19 -30.92 -28.70 1.41
CA VAL A 19 -30.14 -27.82 2.29
C VAL A 19 -28.83 -28.53 2.60
N ALA A 20 -27.86 -28.40 1.69
CA ALA A 20 -26.51 -28.89 1.86
C ALA A 20 -25.50 -27.78 1.58
N ALA A 21 -25.63 -26.60 2.22
CA ALA A 21 -24.53 -25.64 2.41
C ALA A 21 -24.85 -24.44 3.34
N PRO A 22 -25.34 -24.58 4.58
CA PRO A 22 -25.43 -23.43 5.48
C PRO A 22 -24.10 -23.09 6.20
N ALA A 23 -23.13 -24.02 6.27
CA ALA A 23 -21.91 -23.80 7.05
C ALA A 23 -20.81 -23.02 6.30
N MET A 24 -20.58 -23.28 5.01
CA MET A 24 -19.50 -22.61 4.26
C MET A 24 -19.80 -21.14 3.93
N VAL A 25 -21.06 -20.79 3.69
CA VAL A 25 -21.46 -19.40 3.45
C VAL A 25 -21.27 -18.56 4.71
N LEU A 26 -21.60 -19.12 5.88
CA LEU A 26 -21.46 -18.41 7.16
C LEU A 26 -20.00 -18.16 7.54
N VAL A 27 -19.11 -19.15 7.32
CA VAL A 27 -17.66 -18.99 7.56
C VAL A 27 -17.05 -17.96 6.61
N SER A 28 -17.47 -17.96 5.34
CA SER A 28 -16.99 -16.98 4.36
C SER A 28 -17.45 -15.56 4.70
N LEU A 29 -18.69 -15.41 5.19
CA LEU A 29 -19.23 -14.12 5.63
C LEU A 29 -18.54 -13.62 6.91
N LEU A 30 -18.27 -14.50 7.87
CA LEU A 30 -17.53 -14.17 9.10
C LEU A 30 -16.07 -13.78 8.82
N LEU A 31 -15.41 -14.45 7.86
CA LEU A 31 -14.06 -14.07 7.42
C LEU A 31 -14.05 -12.74 6.66
N LEU A 32 -15.10 -12.43 5.89
CA LEU A 32 -15.26 -11.12 5.26
C LEU A 32 -15.42 -10.01 6.31
N LEU A 33 -16.29 -10.23 7.31
CA LEU A 33 -16.57 -9.28 8.38
C LEU A 33 -15.40 -9.10 9.35
N ALA A 34 -14.60 -10.14 9.58
CA ALA A 34 -13.37 -10.05 10.39
C ALA A 34 -12.27 -9.25 9.66
N ARG A 35 -12.26 -9.26 8.32
CA ARG A 35 -11.37 -8.39 7.53
C ARG A 35 -11.77 -6.91 7.57
N GLU A 36 -13.05 -6.63 7.79
CA GLU A 36 -13.57 -5.26 7.88
C GLU A 36 -13.43 -4.66 9.29
N ASN A 37 -13.22 -5.49 10.32
CA ASN A 37 -13.05 -5.07 11.72
C ASN A 37 -11.65 -5.37 12.28
N GLY A 38 -10.63 -5.41 11.42
CA GLY A 38 -9.24 -5.38 11.90
C GLY A 38 -9.05 -4.17 12.84
N PRO A 39 -8.26 -4.30 13.92
CA PRO A 39 -8.12 -3.25 14.92
C PRO A 39 -7.77 -1.93 14.22
N THR A 40 -8.65 -0.94 14.34
CA THR A 40 -8.38 0.43 13.90
C THR A 40 -7.14 0.86 14.67
N PRO A 41 -5.97 1.05 14.03
CA PRO A 41 -4.80 1.50 14.76
C PRO A 41 -5.16 2.82 15.42
N ALA A 42 -4.91 2.92 16.72
CA ALA A 42 -5.16 4.12 17.51
C ALA A 42 -4.66 5.34 16.72
N SER A 43 -5.55 6.32 16.54
CA SER A 43 -5.32 7.58 15.84
C SER A 43 -4.37 8.52 16.60
N GLY A 44 -3.31 7.97 17.21
CA GLY A 44 -2.19 8.77 17.68
C GLY A 44 -1.59 9.47 16.47
N GLY A 45 -1.89 10.76 16.32
CA GLY A 45 -1.52 11.60 15.17
C GLY A 45 -0.02 11.87 15.00
N GLY A 46 0.83 10.97 15.48
CA GLY A 46 2.26 10.99 15.23
C GLY A 46 2.61 10.56 13.80
N PRO A 47 3.85 10.82 13.35
CA PRO A 47 4.33 10.37 12.06
C PRO A 47 4.19 8.84 11.87
N ILE A 48 3.80 8.41 10.68
CA ILE A 48 3.84 7.01 10.28
C ILE A 48 5.17 6.76 9.58
N ASP A 49 6.11 6.09 10.26
CA ASP A 49 7.37 5.63 9.66
C ASP A 49 7.13 4.33 8.86
N LEU A 50 7.35 4.38 7.56
CA LEU A 50 7.06 3.26 6.66
C LEU A 50 8.13 2.17 6.74
N VAL A 51 9.37 2.50 7.07
CA VAL A 51 10.43 1.49 7.27
C VAL A 51 10.16 0.70 8.56
N ALA A 52 9.74 1.38 9.63
CA ALA A 52 9.29 0.73 10.85
C ALA A 52 8.10 -0.21 10.59
N ARG A 53 7.15 0.19 9.74
CA ARG A 53 6.00 -0.64 9.34
C ARG A 53 6.42 -1.92 8.60
N LEU A 54 7.39 -1.86 7.69
CA LEU A 54 7.96 -3.05 7.04
C LEU A 54 8.62 -3.99 8.05
N ARG A 55 9.44 -3.46 8.97
CA ARG A 55 10.09 -4.27 10.02
C ARG A 55 9.08 -4.96 10.93
N ALA A 56 8.00 -4.25 11.27
CA ALA A 56 6.87 -4.79 12.02
C ALA A 56 5.95 -5.73 11.19
N ARG A 57 6.29 -6.01 9.91
CA ARG A 57 5.52 -6.84 8.98
C ARG A 57 4.08 -6.35 8.74
N SER A 58 3.88 -5.04 8.84
CA SER A 58 2.62 -4.34 8.52
C SER A 58 2.64 -3.71 7.13
N GLY A 59 3.66 -4.04 6.33
CA GLY A 59 3.75 -3.83 4.89
C GLY A 59 4.55 -4.98 4.27
N TRP A 60 4.57 -5.08 2.95
CA TRP A 60 5.33 -6.11 2.23
C TRP A 60 5.98 -5.54 0.98
N ILE A 61 6.85 -6.33 0.36
CA ILE A 61 7.53 -5.97 -0.89
C ILE A 61 7.13 -6.95 -1.97
N GLU A 62 6.78 -6.41 -3.13
CA GLU A 62 6.45 -7.16 -4.33
C GLU A 62 7.52 -6.94 -5.40
N ASN A 63 7.73 -7.98 -6.21
CA ASN A 63 8.68 -8.00 -7.32
C ASN A 63 10.10 -7.52 -6.97
N ALA A 64 10.58 -7.88 -5.77
CA ALA A 64 11.93 -7.60 -5.31
C ALA A 64 12.96 -8.44 -6.07
N VAL A 65 13.39 -7.96 -7.23
CA VAL A 65 14.57 -8.49 -7.90
C VAL A 65 15.78 -8.18 -7.00
N GLY A 66 16.53 -9.20 -6.56
CA GLY A 66 17.83 -8.99 -5.92
C GLY A 66 17.88 -8.67 -4.42
N ARG A 67 16.75 -8.68 -3.69
CA ARG A 67 16.58 -8.33 -2.25
C ARG A 67 16.24 -6.86 -2.01
N ALA A 68 14.96 -6.52 -1.96
CA ALA A 68 14.59 -5.29 -1.29
C ALA A 68 14.85 -5.44 0.21
N ARG A 69 15.53 -4.45 0.80
CA ARG A 69 15.93 -4.46 2.20
C ARG A 69 15.48 -3.17 2.86
N ALA A 70 14.79 -3.32 3.99
CA ALA A 70 14.87 -2.33 5.05
C ALA A 70 16.18 -2.62 5.79
N GLU A 71 17.27 -1.97 5.41
CA GLU A 71 18.52 -2.07 6.17
C GLU A 71 18.36 -1.38 7.53
N ASP A 72 19.31 -1.56 8.45
CA ASP A 72 19.25 -1.08 9.85
C ASP A 72 19.07 0.46 9.99
N GLY A 73 19.11 1.23 8.90
CA GLY A 73 18.78 2.65 8.83
C GLY A 73 17.32 2.99 8.48
N HIS A 74 17.01 4.28 8.31
CA HIS A 74 15.67 4.77 7.96
C HIS A 74 15.33 4.63 6.45
N GLY A 75 16.07 3.82 5.69
CA GLY A 75 15.95 3.72 4.24
C GLY A 75 15.15 2.50 3.75
N LEU A 76 14.39 2.69 2.67
CA LEU A 76 13.81 1.61 1.87
C LEU A 76 14.51 1.55 0.51
N PHE A 77 15.21 0.44 0.24
CA PHE A 77 15.87 0.20 -1.03
C PHE A 77 15.00 -0.64 -1.96
N LEU A 78 14.81 -0.15 -3.18
CA LEU A 78 14.12 -0.84 -4.26
C LEU A 78 14.98 -0.81 -5.51
N HIS A 79 15.27 -2.00 -6.05
CA HIS A 79 15.91 -2.15 -7.35
C HIS A 79 14.85 -1.99 -8.43
N PRO A 80 14.99 -1.07 -9.41
CA PRO A 80 14.06 -0.97 -10.52
C PRO A 80 14.01 -2.29 -11.29
N SER A 81 12.83 -2.85 -11.50
CA SER A 81 12.68 -4.02 -12.36
C SER A 81 12.83 -3.60 -13.83
N MET A 82 13.35 -4.47 -14.70
CA MET A 82 13.45 -4.16 -16.14
C MET A 82 12.12 -3.65 -16.71
N ALA A 83 12.15 -2.79 -17.74
CA ALA A 83 10.95 -2.09 -18.25
C ALA A 83 9.77 -3.01 -18.58
N ARG A 84 10.03 -4.27 -18.95
CA ARG A 84 9.02 -5.30 -19.28
C ARG A 84 8.44 -6.05 -18.08
N GLN A 85 8.99 -5.86 -16.88
CA GLN A 85 8.54 -6.51 -15.65
C GLN A 85 7.61 -5.59 -14.85
N ARG A 86 6.87 -6.16 -13.90
CA ARG A 86 6.13 -5.35 -12.92
C ARG A 86 7.14 -4.47 -12.15
N PRO A 87 6.79 -3.27 -11.68
CA PRO A 87 7.72 -2.49 -10.85
C PRO A 87 8.01 -3.21 -9.54
N ALA A 88 9.25 -3.11 -9.05
CA ALA A 88 9.54 -3.39 -7.65
C ALA A 88 8.82 -2.35 -6.79
N GLN A 89 8.09 -2.82 -5.78
CA GLN A 89 7.29 -1.93 -4.95
C GLN A 89 7.17 -2.41 -3.51
N ALA A 90 7.16 -1.47 -2.56
CA ALA A 90 6.72 -1.71 -1.20
C ALA A 90 5.27 -1.24 -1.04
N VAL A 91 4.45 -2.07 -0.42
CA VAL A 91 3.00 -1.87 -0.26
C VAL A 91 2.65 -1.81 1.23
N PHE A 92 1.86 -0.80 1.59
CA PHE A 92 1.52 -0.47 2.97
C PHE A 92 0.01 -0.27 3.12
N PRO A 93 -0.71 -1.23 3.73
CA PRO A 93 -2.09 -1.03 4.14
C PRO A 93 -2.10 -0.09 5.36
N ILE A 94 -2.61 1.13 5.18
CA ILE A 94 -2.61 2.15 6.23
C ILE A 94 -3.93 2.91 6.23
N THR A 95 -4.30 3.42 7.40
CA THR A 95 -5.31 4.48 7.53
C THR A 95 -4.57 5.80 7.70
N LEU A 96 -4.80 6.73 6.79
CA LEU A 96 -4.10 8.01 6.77
C LEU A 96 -4.77 9.01 7.74
N PRO A 97 -3.99 9.71 8.59
CA PRO A 97 -4.51 10.81 9.41
C PRO A 97 -5.07 11.96 8.54
N PRO A 98 -5.94 12.81 9.10
CA PRO A 98 -6.43 13.99 8.39
C PRO A 98 -5.29 14.95 8.08
N ARG A 99 -5.37 15.63 6.92
CA ARG A 99 -4.38 16.63 6.45
C ARG A 99 -2.94 16.10 6.43
N SER A 100 -2.77 14.86 5.98
CA SER A 100 -1.46 14.20 5.90
C SER A 100 -0.67 14.60 4.66
N CYS A 101 0.66 14.56 4.79
CA CYS A 101 1.65 14.76 3.75
C CYS A 101 2.57 13.54 3.69
N PHE A 102 2.96 13.14 2.49
CA PHE A 102 4.06 12.20 2.29
C PHE A 102 5.38 12.98 2.25
N ALA A 103 6.37 12.51 2.99
CA ALA A 103 7.73 13.06 2.99
C ALA A 103 8.76 11.93 2.83
N ALA A 104 9.75 12.15 1.97
CA ALA A 104 10.91 11.27 1.81
C ALA A 104 12.06 12.01 1.14
N GLY A 105 13.30 11.56 1.37
CA GLY A 105 14.40 11.82 0.44
C GLY A 105 14.39 10.74 -0.66
N LEU A 106 14.57 11.12 -1.91
CA LEU A 106 14.77 10.20 -3.03
C LEU A 106 16.26 10.18 -3.34
N MET A 107 16.85 9.00 -3.49
CA MET A 107 18.28 8.88 -3.70
C MET A 107 18.65 7.76 -4.68
N LEU A 108 19.54 8.07 -5.60
CA LEU A 108 20.26 7.08 -6.40
C LEU A 108 21.46 6.57 -5.61
N THR A 109 21.67 5.25 -5.59
CA THR A 109 22.85 4.66 -4.93
C THR A 109 24.05 4.48 -5.89
N SER A 110 23.82 4.68 -7.19
CA SER A 110 24.81 4.57 -8.26
C SER A 110 24.67 5.77 -9.18
N ALA A 111 25.79 6.24 -9.72
CA ALA A 111 25.85 7.33 -10.69
C ALA A 111 25.87 6.83 -12.16
N ARG A 112 25.50 5.57 -12.42
CA ARG A 112 25.57 4.94 -13.76
C ARG A 112 24.18 4.65 -14.32
N GLY A 113 23.94 4.99 -15.60
CA GLY A 113 22.70 4.73 -16.36
C GLY A 113 21.97 6.03 -16.75
N ASP A 114 20.69 5.98 -17.16
CA ASP A 114 19.90 7.19 -17.52
C ASP A 114 18.90 7.77 -16.48
N GLY A 115 18.50 7.01 -15.46
CA GLY A 115 17.90 7.51 -14.22
C GLY A 115 17.05 6.45 -13.53
N VAL A 116 16.48 6.78 -12.38
CA VAL A 116 15.40 5.99 -11.77
C VAL A 116 14.16 6.85 -11.63
N ILE A 117 13.01 6.27 -11.99
CA ILE A 117 11.71 6.87 -11.76
C ILE A 117 11.20 6.40 -10.41
N PHE A 118 10.96 7.35 -9.50
CA PHE A 118 10.34 7.12 -8.20
C PHE A 118 8.85 7.44 -8.30
N GLU A 119 8.00 6.52 -7.85
CA GLU A 119 6.57 6.72 -7.83
C GLU A 119 5.99 6.43 -6.45
N VAL A 120 5.03 7.27 -6.03
CA VAL A 120 4.20 7.02 -4.85
C VAL A 120 2.75 7.04 -5.29
N GLU A 121 2.07 5.91 -5.10
CA GLU A 121 0.66 5.73 -5.42
C GLU A 121 -0.14 5.48 -4.15
N LEU A 122 -1.33 6.06 -4.10
CA LEU A 122 -2.38 5.72 -3.14
C LEU A 122 -3.48 4.95 -3.87
N ALA A 123 -3.85 3.79 -3.37
CA ALA A 123 -4.93 2.99 -3.90
C ALA A 123 -5.98 2.71 -2.82
N SER A 124 -7.24 2.74 -3.22
CA SER A 124 -8.40 2.31 -2.44
C SER A 124 -9.17 1.27 -3.25
N ARG A 125 -10.27 0.72 -2.70
CA ARG A 125 -11.09 -0.28 -3.42
C ARG A 125 -11.60 0.23 -4.78
N SER A 126 -11.85 1.54 -4.93
CA SER A 126 -12.53 2.12 -6.10
C SER A 126 -11.67 3.06 -6.94
N GLU A 127 -10.52 3.50 -6.45
CA GLU A 127 -9.64 4.42 -7.18
C GLU A 127 -8.17 4.23 -6.81
N SER A 128 -7.28 4.59 -7.74
CA SER A 128 -5.85 4.73 -7.49
C SER A 128 -5.35 6.07 -8.03
N ARG A 129 -4.33 6.63 -7.38
CA ARG A 129 -3.73 7.91 -7.77
C ARG A 129 -2.25 7.96 -7.43
N THR A 130 -1.45 8.29 -8.44
CA THR A 130 -0.05 8.69 -8.25
C THR A 130 0.02 10.11 -7.68
N ILE A 131 0.69 10.27 -6.54
CA ILE A 131 0.89 11.57 -5.88
C ILE A 131 2.33 12.10 -6.02
N ILE A 132 3.29 11.22 -6.33
CA ILE A 132 4.67 11.55 -6.66
C ILE A 132 5.05 10.73 -7.88
N ARG A 133 5.66 11.39 -8.87
CA ARG A 133 6.37 10.75 -9.97
C ARG A 133 7.55 11.63 -10.33
N GLU A 134 8.73 11.25 -9.86
CA GLU A 134 9.95 12.04 -10.02
C GLU A 134 11.00 11.18 -10.72
N VAL A 135 11.79 11.80 -11.59
CA VAL A 135 12.91 11.15 -12.28
C VAL A 135 14.19 11.72 -11.70
N LEU A 136 15.03 10.86 -11.11
CA LEU A 136 16.38 11.23 -10.72
C LEU A 136 17.34 10.69 -11.77
N ALA A 137 18.02 11.61 -12.44
CA ALA A 137 19.10 11.31 -13.39
C ALA A 137 20.46 11.26 -12.66
N PRO A 138 21.51 10.66 -13.25
CA PRO A 138 22.81 10.50 -12.59
C PRO A 138 23.47 11.79 -12.09
N ASP A 139 23.18 12.91 -12.75
CA ASP A 139 23.65 14.26 -12.42
C ASP A 139 22.93 14.84 -11.19
N ARG A 140 21.78 14.29 -10.82
CA ARG A 140 21.01 14.64 -9.64
C ARG A 140 20.72 13.39 -8.79
N GLN A 141 21.65 13.07 -7.92
CA GLN A 141 21.60 11.86 -7.10
C GLN A 141 20.60 11.92 -5.95
N THR A 142 20.16 13.11 -5.53
CA THR A 142 19.22 13.27 -4.41
C THR A 142 18.12 14.30 -4.71
N LEU A 143 16.94 14.07 -4.12
CA LEU A 143 15.80 14.99 -4.17
C LEU A 143 14.91 14.77 -2.94
N ASP A 144 14.71 15.81 -2.13
CA ASP A 144 13.69 15.77 -1.07
C ASP A 144 12.30 16.06 -1.64
N VAL A 145 11.34 15.22 -1.26
CA VAL A 145 9.94 15.36 -1.67
C VAL A 145 9.04 15.55 -0.47
N TRP A 146 8.12 16.49 -0.60
CA TRP A 146 7.02 16.72 0.32
C TRP A 146 5.74 16.96 -0.48
N ARG A 147 4.77 16.05 -0.37
CA ARG A 147 3.51 16.14 -1.13
C ARG A 147 2.29 15.99 -0.23
N PRO A 148 1.33 16.93 -0.28
CA PRO A 148 0.03 16.77 0.36
C PRO A 148 -0.71 15.56 -0.19
N ILE A 149 -1.29 14.78 0.73
CA ILE A 149 -2.17 13.67 0.36
C ILE A 149 -3.57 14.23 0.11
N PRO A 150 -4.23 13.89 -1.01
CA PRO A 150 -5.58 14.35 -1.27
C PRO A 150 -6.53 13.92 -0.14
N ALA A 151 -7.31 14.86 0.38
CA ALA A 151 -8.17 14.65 1.55
C ALA A 151 -9.11 13.44 1.42
N ARG A 152 -9.54 13.10 0.20
CA ARG A 152 -10.38 11.92 -0.07
C ARG A 152 -9.73 10.57 0.25
N PHE A 153 -8.42 10.50 0.43
CA PHE A 153 -7.71 9.30 0.88
C PHE A 153 -7.45 9.29 2.40
N CYS A 154 -7.73 10.39 3.11
CA CYS A 154 -7.60 10.46 4.57
C CYS A 154 -8.78 9.76 5.27
N ASP A 155 -8.57 9.38 6.52
CA ASP A 155 -9.55 8.80 7.44
C ASP A 155 -10.21 7.51 6.93
N ARG A 156 -9.57 6.82 5.99
CA ARG A 156 -10.02 5.54 5.45
C ARG A 156 -8.85 4.60 5.17
N PRO A 157 -9.09 3.28 5.12
CA PRO A 157 -8.08 2.32 4.71
C PRO A 157 -7.67 2.54 3.25
N VAL A 158 -6.36 2.64 3.02
CA VAL A 158 -5.75 2.74 1.69
C VAL A 158 -4.52 1.83 1.62
N GLU A 159 -4.06 1.55 0.40
CA GLU A 159 -2.73 1.03 0.13
C GLU A 159 -1.84 2.16 -0.36
N LEU A 160 -0.79 2.48 0.39
CA LEU A 160 0.31 3.30 -0.10
C LEU A 160 1.35 2.40 -0.76
N ARG A 161 1.75 2.74 -1.99
CA ARG A 161 2.71 1.96 -2.77
C ARG A 161 3.89 2.84 -3.15
N LEU A 162 5.08 2.46 -2.70
CA LEU A 162 6.35 3.09 -3.08
C LEU A 162 6.99 2.23 -4.16
N ARG A 163 7.27 2.80 -5.34
CA ARG A 163 7.77 2.06 -6.50
C ARG A 163 9.01 2.70 -7.09
N THR A 164 9.83 1.87 -7.71
CA THR A 164 10.91 2.29 -8.58
C THR A 164 10.77 1.66 -9.96
N ARG A 165 10.96 2.45 -11.01
CA ARG A 165 11.00 1.98 -12.41
C ARG A 165 12.28 2.47 -13.08
N PRO A 166 12.79 1.74 -14.08
CA PRO A 166 13.98 2.17 -14.79
C PRO A 166 13.67 3.50 -15.47
N GLY A 167 14.70 4.34 -15.58
CA GLY A 167 14.70 5.47 -16.49
C GLY A 167 14.72 5.00 -17.95
N PRO A 168 15.16 5.85 -18.88
CA PRO A 168 15.21 5.50 -20.30
C PRO A 168 15.97 4.20 -20.62
N THR A 169 17.03 3.90 -19.86
CA THR A 169 17.77 2.61 -19.93
C THR A 169 17.40 1.65 -18.82
N ASP A 170 17.44 0.35 -19.10
CA ASP A 170 17.26 -0.75 -18.12
C ASP A 170 18.50 -1.04 -17.24
N ASN A 171 19.54 -0.18 -17.24
CA ASN A 171 20.82 -0.44 -16.57
C ASN A 171 20.97 0.32 -15.24
N TRP A 172 20.30 -0.17 -14.20
CA TRP A 172 20.30 0.45 -12.86
C TRP A 172 20.36 -0.59 -11.76
N ASP A 173 21.07 -0.24 -10.68
CA ASP A 173 21.24 -1.11 -9.50
C ASP A 173 20.21 -0.72 -8.42
N TRP A 174 20.51 0.21 -7.50
CA TRP A 174 19.57 0.53 -6.41
C TRP A 174 19.12 1.99 -6.36
N ALA A 175 17.85 2.14 -5.98
CA ALA A 175 17.25 3.40 -5.60
C ALA A 175 16.71 3.31 -4.17
N ARG A 176 16.71 4.44 -3.47
CA ARG A 176 16.34 4.51 -2.06
C ARG A 176 15.30 5.59 -1.83
N PHE A 177 14.25 5.22 -1.09
CA PHE A 177 13.42 6.16 -0.35
C PHE A 177 14.03 6.33 1.05
N GLU A 178 14.61 7.49 1.32
CA GLU A 178 15.21 7.89 2.59
C GLU A 178 14.13 8.40 3.56
N ALA A 179 14.06 7.79 4.74
CA ALA A 179 13.12 8.10 5.82
C ALA A 179 11.66 8.32 5.36
N PRO A 180 11.09 7.44 4.51
CA PRO A 180 9.76 7.65 3.95
C PRO A 180 8.70 7.58 5.05
N ARG A 181 7.90 8.65 5.16
CA ARG A 181 6.95 8.83 6.25
C ARG A 181 5.70 9.59 5.83
N ILE A 182 4.63 9.36 6.59
CA ILE A 182 3.41 10.18 6.56
C ILE A 182 3.44 11.10 7.78
N VAL A 183 3.28 12.39 7.56
CA VAL A 183 3.34 13.44 8.60
C VAL A 183 2.16 14.40 8.45
N PRO A 184 1.80 15.18 9.48
CA PRO A 184 0.89 16.32 9.31
C PRO A 184 1.44 17.31 8.28
N CYS A 185 0.58 17.87 7.43
CA CYS A 185 0.97 18.96 6.54
C CYS A 185 1.10 20.29 7.33
N GLY A 186 2.23 20.99 7.16
CA GLY A 186 2.44 22.33 7.75
C GLY A 186 3.08 22.35 9.14
N GLY A 187 3.77 21.28 9.52
CA GLY A 187 4.72 21.29 10.65
C GLY A 187 6.06 21.90 10.28
#